data_AF-A0AA35UBW9-F1
#
_entry.id   AF-A0AA35UBW9-F1
#
_cell.length_a   1.000
_cell.length_b   1.000
_cell.length_c   1.000
_cell.angle_alpha   90.00
_cell.angle_beta   90.00
_cell.angle_gamma   90.00
#
_symmetry.space_group_name_H-M   'P 1'
#
loop_
_entity.id
_entity.type
_entity.pdbx_description
1 polymer ?
#
loop_
_entity_poly.entity_id
_entity_poly.type
_entity_poly.pdbx_seq_one_letter_code
_entity_poly.pdbx_strand_id
1 'polypeptide(L)'
;MKISATFDKFIYSLIIANVIAMILESHVSIREMYHSYFYVFETFSIAIFSFEYLFRVVVGFKNEGVRGATKYMFSTFGLIDLISILPFYLNQFIKVDGRFVRILRLFRLTRIFKLGRDSASLKLFIQALSAVRNELKFTLFLSILTILFSASAIYFLENEAQPEKFGSITESIWWATVSLATVGYGDVYPITVGGKAFAAVISLVGIGVVAIPTGIISASFVEEIIAAKRRKER
;
A
#
# COMPACT_ATOMS: atom_id res chain seq x y z
N MET A 1 -11.03 -27.50 3.37
CA MET A 1 -11.68 -27.40 4.70
C MET A 1 -11.97 -25.92 4.95
N LYS A 2 -13.23 -25.49 4.93
CA LYS A 2 -13.57 -24.09 5.25
C LYS A 2 -13.32 -23.89 6.74
N ILE A 3 -12.44 -22.95 7.08
CA ILE A 3 -12.34 -22.46 8.46
C ILE A 3 -13.71 -21.87 8.82
N SER A 4 -14.15 -22.05 10.07
CA SER A 4 -15.45 -21.54 10.51
C SER A 4 -15.51 -20.03 10.29
N ALA A 5 -16.59 -19.53 9.69
CA ALA A 5 -16.78 -18.09 9.48
C ALA A 5 -16.68 -17.28 10.79
N THR A 6 -16.93 -17.91 11.93
CA THR A 6 -16.74 -17.32 13.26
C THR A 6 -15.28 -17.07 13.59
N PHE A 7 -14.39 -17.98 13.21
CA PHE A 7 -12.94 -17.82 13.41
C PHE A 7 -12.39 -16.69 12.55
N ASP A 8 -12.80 -16.60 11.28
CA ASP A 8 -12.36 -15.51 10.42
C ASP A 8 -12.86 -14.15 10.93
N LYS A 9 -14.12 -14.07 11.39
CA LYS A 9 -14.65 -12.86 12.06
C LYS A 9 -13.86 -12.48 13.30
N PHE A 10 -13.46 -13.47 14.12
CA PHE A 10 -12.61 -13.23 15.28
C PHE A 10 -11.25 -12.66 14.88
N ILE A 11 -10.55 -13.27 13.92
CA ILE A 11 -9.27 -12.77 13.41
C ILE A 11 -9.41 -11.35 12.87
N TYR A 12 -10.49 -11.06 12.14
CA TYR A 12 -10.74 -9.72 11.60
C TYR A 12 -10.98 -8.69 12.70
N SER A 13 -11.76 -9.04 13.72
CA SER A 13 -11.97 -8.17 14.89
C SER A 13 -10.65 -7.89 15.63
N LEU A 14 -9.80 -8.91 15.77
CA LEU A 14 -8.50 -8.79 16.40
C LEU A 14 -7.55 -7.90 15.59
N ILE A 15 -7.58 -7.99 14.25
CA ILE A 15 -6.83 -7.10 13.36
C ILE A 15 -7.26 -5.65 13.56
N ILE A 16 -8.56 -5.36 13.54
CA ILE A 16 -9.09 -4.01 13.73
C ILE A 16 -8.67 -3.46 15.10
N ALA A 17 -8.84 -4.26 16.16
CA ALA A 17 -8.40 -3.88 17.51
C ALA A 17 -6.89 -3.60 17.58
N ASN A 18 -6.06 -4.35 16.87
CA ASN A 18 -4.61 -4.09 16.77
C ASN A 18 -4.29 -2.80 16.03
N VAL A 19 -5.02 -2.47 14.96
CA VAL A 19 -4.83 -1.19 14.26
C VAL A 19 -5.21 -0.02 15.16
N ILE A 20 -6.33 -0.13 15.88
CA ILE A 20 -6.75 0.88 16.86
C ILE A 20 -5.69 1.02 17.98
N ALA A 21 -5.24 -0.10 18.54
CA ALA A 21 -4.18 -0.11 19.56
C ALA A 21 -2.91 0.58 19.04
N MET A 22 -2.51 0.31 17.79
CA MET A 22 -1.34 0.95 17.17
C MET A 22 -1.53 2.47 17.00
N ILE A 23 -2.73 2.92 16.63
CA ILE A 23 -3.07 4.34 16.52
C ILE A 23 -3.02 4.99 17.91
N LEU A 24 -3.61 4.37 18.93
CA LEU A 24 -3.57 4.89 20.30
C LEU A 24 -2.15 4.93 20.87
N GLU A 25 -1.36 3.88 20.65
CA GLU A 25 0.05 3.82 21.02
C GLU A 25 0.88 4.90 20.31
N SER A 26 0.42 5.46 19.18
CA SER A 26 1.14 6.55 18.50
C SER A 26 1.18 7.85 19.31
N HIS A 27 0.21 8.08 20.20
CA HIS A 27 0.19 9.21 21.12
C HIS A 27 1.14 8.99 22.29
N VAL A 28 2.09 9.90 22.49
CA VAL A 28 3.14 9.77 23.54
C VAL A 28 2.52 9.63 24.94
N SER A 29 1.54 10.47 25.27
CA SER A 29 0.86 10.46 26.58
C SER A 29 0.12 9.15 26.87
N ILE A 30 -0.55 8.57 25.88
CA ILE A 30 -1.27 7.29 26.01
C ILE A 30 -0.27 6.14 26.11
N ARG A 31 0.79 6.17 25.31
CA ARG A 31 1.85 5.15 25.32
C ARG A 31 2.52 5.07 26.69
N GLU A 32 2.89 6.20 27.28
CA GLU A 32 3.58 6.21 28.58
C GLU A 32 2.70 5.65 29.71
N MET A 33 1.39 5.91 29.67
CA MET A 33 0.44 5.44 30.68
C MET A 33 0.06 3.96 30.50
N TYR A 34 -0.10 3.49 29.26
CA TYR A 34 -0.67 2.17 28.95
C TYR A 34 0.31 1.20 28.26
N HIS A 35 1.61 1.49 28.26
CA HIS A 35 2.64 0.72 27.56
C HIS A 35 2.51 -0.80 27.80
N SER A 36 2.38 -1.22 29.06
CA SER A 36 2.29 -2.64 29.43
C SER A 36 1.05 -3.31 28.85
N TYR A 37 -0.10 -2.62 28.80
CA TYR A 37 -1.33 -3.16 28.23
C TYR A 37 -1.20 -3.37 26.72
N PHE A 38 -0.63 -2.40 25.99
CA PHE A 38 -0.36 -2.54 24.56
C PHE A 38 0.60 -3.71 24.27
N TYR A 39 1.66 -3.84 25.06
CA TYR A 39 2.63 -4.93 24.91
C TYR A 39 2.00 -6.31 25.14
N VAL A 40 1.19 -6.46 26.21
CA VAL A 40 0.48 -7.72 26.49
C VAL A 40 -0.53 -8.04 25.39
N PHE A 41 -1.31 -7.05 24.96
CA PHE A 41 -2.30 -7.22 23.89
C PHE A 41 -1.64 -7.59 22.55
N GLU A 42 -0.52 -6.96 22.21
CA GLU A 42 0.25 -7.29 21.02
C GLU A 42 0.79 -8.72 21.11
N THR A 43 1.40 -9.09 22.23
CA THR A 43 1.96 -10.44 22.44
C THR A 43 0.87 -11.50 22.30
N PHE A 44 -0.30 -11.27 22.91
CA PHE A 44 -1.47 -12.13 22.76
C PHE A 44 -1.91 -12.25 21.30
N SER A 45 -2.02 -11.13 20.60
CA SER A 45 -2.45 -11.10 19.20
C SER A 45 -1.48 -11.81 18.27
N ILE A 46 -0.18 -11.62 18.47
CA ILE A 46 0.88 -12.29 17.72
C ILE A 46 0.85 -13.79 17.97
N ALA A 47 0.64 -14.24 19.22
CA ALA A 47 0.52 -15.66 19.51
C ALA A 47 -0.64 -16.30 18.72
N ILE A 48 -1.81 -15.64 18.66
CA ILE A 48 -2.95 -16.08 17.85
C ILE A 48 -2.61 -16.11 16.35
N PHE A 49 -1.99 -15.06 15.80
CA PHE A 49 -1.63 -15.02 14.39
C PHE A 49 -0.55 -16.04 14.01
N SER A 50 0.41 -16.30 14.89
CA SER A 50 1.41 -17.34 14.72
C SER A 50 0.77 -18.72 14.70
N PHE A 51 -0.16 -18.98 15.62
CA PHE A 51 -0.93 -20.22 15.63
C PHE A 51 -1.74 -20.38 14.34
N GLU A 52 -2.41 -19.33 13.89
CA GLU A 52 -3.14 -19.33 12.62
C GLU A 52 -2.22 -19.66 11.43
N TYR A 53 -1.05 -19.03 11.35
CA TYR A 53 -0.08 -19.26 10.28
C TYR A 53 0.41 -20.71 10.27
N LEU A 54 0.85 -21.22 11.42
CA LEU A 54 1.32 -22.60 11.57
C LEU A 54 0.21 -23.60 11.25
N PHE A 55 -1.01 -23.36 11.74
CA PHE A 55 -2.16 -24.21 11.43
C PHE A 55 -2.39 -24.30 9.90
N ARG A 56 -2.33 -23.17 9.18
CA ARG A 56 -2.51 -23.16 7.72
C ARG A 56 -1.36 -23.84 6.98
N VAL A 57 -0.11 -23.67 7.43
CA VAL A 57 1.04 -24.41 6.89
C VAL A 57 0.86 -25.92 7.07
N VAL A 58 0.45 -26.36 8.26
CA VAL A 58 0.19 -27.79 8.57
C VAL A 58 -0.97 -28.33 7.74
N VAL A 59 -2.04 -27.57 7.53
CA VAL A 59 -3.14 -27.97 6.64
C VAL A 59 -2.64 -28.10 5.20
N GLY A 60 -1.81 -27.17 4.72
CA GLY A 60 -1.13 -27.29 3.42
C GLY A 60 -0.31 -28.58 3.34
N PHE A 61 0.45 -28.89 4.39
CA PHE A 61 1.22 -30.12 4.50
C PHE A 61 0.36 -31.38 4.45
N LYS A 62 -0.78 -31.41 5.16
CA LYS A 62 -1.70 -32.57 5.13
C LYS A 62 -2.31 -32.81 3.75
N ASN A 63 -2.51 -31.77 2.94
CA ASN A 63 -3.14 -31.89 1.63
C ASN A 63 -2.17 -32.36 0.54
N GLU A 64 -0.97 -31.77 0.46
CA GLU A 64 -0.02 -32.02 -0.63
C GLU A 64 1.43 -32.27 -0.12
N GLY A 65 1.60 -32.66 1.15
CA GLY A 65 2.92 -32.86 1.77
C GLY A 65 3.77 -31.59 1.81
N VAL A 66 5.10 -31.74 1.71
CA VAL A 66 6.05 -30.60 1.70
C VAL A 66 5.69 -29.58 0.61
N ARG A 67 5.19 -30.03 -0.54
CA ARG A 67 4.79 -29.15 -1.64
C ARG A 67 3.62 -28.25 -1.28
N GLY A 68 2.65 -28.74 -0.52
CA GLY A 68 1.52 -27.94 -0.05
C GLY A 68 1.91 -26.91 1.00
N ALA A 69 2.82 -27.27 1.90
CA ALA A 69 3.37 -26.35 2.90
C ALA A 69 4.14 -25.20 2.23
N THR A 70 5.05 -25.50 1.32
CA THR A 70 5.85 -24.48 0.61
C THR A 70 4.99 -23.60 -0.29
N LYS A 71 4.02 -24.19 -1.00
CA LYS A 71 3.02 -23.44 -1.79
C LYS A 71 2.26 -22.42 -0.95
N TYR A 72 1.90 -22.76 0.30
CA TYR A 72 1.27 -21.80 1.19
C TYR A 72 2.25 -20.71 1.65
N MET A 73 3.44 -21.09 2.12
CA MET A 73 4.44 -20.15 2.64
C MET A 73 4.83 -19.07 1.62
N PHE A 74 4.95 -19.42 0.34
CA PHE A 74 5.28 -18.50 -0.75
C PHE A 74 4.07 -17.92 -1.48
N SER A 75 2.85 -18.19 -1.00
CA SER A 75 1.64 -17.52 -1.52
C SER A 75 1.56 -16.08 -1.00
N THR A 76 0.85 -15.21 -1.72
CA THR A 76 0.63 -13.80 -1.31
C THR A 76 0.11 -13.69 0.12
N PHE A 77 -0.87 -14.50 0.50
CA PHE A 77 -1.44 -14.48 1.85
C PHE A 77 -0.54 -15.15 2.91
N GLY A 78 0.24 -16.16 2.52
CA GLY A 78 1.25 -16.74 3.41
C GLY A 78 2.38 -15.76 3.73
N LEU A 79 2.83 -14.98 2.75
CA LEU A 79 3.78 -13.90 2.96
C LEU A 79 3.21 -12.80 3.85
N ILE A 80 1.95 -12.39 3.63
CA ILE A 80 1.27 -11.41 4.49
C ILE A 80 1.20 -11.91 5.94
N ASP A 81 0.81 -13.17 6.17
CA ASP A 81 0.77 -13.74 7.52
C ASP A 81 2.15 -13.73 8.18
N LEU A 82 3.18 -14.18 7.45
CA LEU A 82 4.55 -14.23 7.96
C LEU A 82 5.07 -12.83 8.31
N ILE A 83 4.92 -11.86 7.40
CA ILE A 83 5.36 -10.47 7.62
C ILE A 83 4.57 -9.82 8.76
N SER A 84 3.33 -10.22 9.01
CA SER A 84 2.51 -9.67 10.10
C SER A 84 3.00 -10.06 11.50
N ILE A 85 3.65 -11.22 11.64
CA ILE A 85 4.17 -11.74 12.93
C ILE A 85 5.67 -11.48 13.09
N LEU A 86 6.40 -11.39 11.99
CA LEU A 86 7.87 -11.30 11.96
C LEU A 86 8.44 -10.14 12.81
N PRO A 87 7.91 -8.90 12.77
CA PRO A 87 8.45 -7.79 13.55
C PRO A 87 8.55 -8.07 15.05
N PHE A 88 7.57 -8.78 15.61
CA PHE A 88 7.56 -9.13 17.03
C PHE A 88 8.74 -10.04 17.38
N TYR A 89 8.90 -11.14 16.62
CA TYR A 89 9.98 -12.10 16.87
C TYR A 89 11.36 -11.49 16.60
N LEU A 90 11.54 -10.72 15.53
CA LEU A 90 12.81 -10.05 15.25
C LEU A 90 13.22 -9.11 16.40
N ASN A 91 12.27 -8.39 16.98
CA ASN A 91 12.54 -7.50 18.11
C ASN A 91 12.93 -8.23 19.40
N GLN A 92 12.50 -9.49 19.59
CA GLN A 92 12.88 -10.29 20.76
C GLN A 92 14.25 -10.95 20.59
N PHE A 93 14.59 -11.41 19.39
CA PHE A 93 15.80 -12.21 19.13
C PHE A 93 16.98 -11.40 18.59
N ILE A 94 16.73 -10.25 17.97
CA ILE A 94 17.78 -9.42 17.38
C ILE A 94 17.80 -8.08 18.13
N LYS A 95 18.93 -7.75 18.76
CA LYS A 95 19.21 -6.39 19.24
C LYS A 95 19.50 -5.50 18.03
N VAL A 96 18.48 -5.19 17.24
CA VAL A 96 18.62 -4.31 16.08
C VAL A 96 18.72 -2.86 16.55
N ASP A 97 19.43 -2.04 15.78
CA ASP A 97 19.46 -0.59 15.96
C ASP A 97 18.03 0.00 16.04
N GLY A 98 17.82 0.95 16.95
CA GLY A 98 16.48 1.45 17.30
C GLY A 98 15.71 2.05 16.12
N ARG A 99 16.43 2.54 15.10
CA ARG A 99 15.86 3.01 13.82
C ARG A 99 15.20 1.90 13.02
N PHE A 100 15.85 0.75 12.93
CA PHE A 100 15.33 -0.40 12.18
C PHE A 100 14.11 -0.99 12.87
N VAL A 101 14.13 -1.07 14.21
CA VAL A 101 12.98 -1.50 15.03
C VAL A 101 11.75 -0.62 14.74
N ARG A 102 11.93 0.70 14.53
CA ARG A 102 10.83 1.62 14.22
C ARG A 102 10.18 1.31 12.87
N ILE A 103 10.98 1.03 11.85
CA ILE A 103 10.49 0.64 10.51
C ILE A 103 9.78 -0.70 10.58
N LEU A 104 10.31 -1.67 11.34
CA LEU A 104 9.69 -2.98 11.51
C LEU A 104 8.27 -2.89 12.10
N ARG A 105 7.99 -1.89 12.94
CA ARG A 105 6.63 -1.64 13.45
C ARG A 105 5.63 -1.31 12.34
N LEU A 106 6.06 -0.72 11.22
CA LEU A 106 5.17 -0.43 10.09
C LEU A 106 4.68 -1.70 9.40
N PHE A 107 5.49 -2.77 9.39
CA PHE A 107 5.05 -4.06 8.84
C PHE A 107 3.86 -4.66 9.59
N ARG A 108 3.57 -4.20 10.82
CA ARG A 108 2.33 -4.56 11.52
C ARG A 108 1.10 -4.20 10.71
N LEU A 109 1.12 -3.11 9.92
CA LEU A 109 0.01 -2.71 9.05
C LEU A 109 -0.31 -3.73 7.96
N THR A 110 0.64 -4.58 7.57
CA THR A 110 0.39 -5.64 6.57
C THR A 110 -0.71 -6.61 7.02
N ARG A 111 -0.95 -6.75 8.34
CA ARG A 111 -2.04 -7.58 8.88
C ARG A 111 -3.42 -7.13 8.39
N ILE A 112 -3.60 -5.87 7.98
CA ILE A 112 -4.85 -5.36 7.39
C ILE A 112 -5.18 -6.12 6.11
N PHE A 113 -4.18 -6.49 5.30
CA PHE A 113 -4.41 -7.24 4.08
C PHE A 113 -4.97 -8.66 4.33
N LYS A 114 -4.85 -9.20 5.55
CA LYS A 114 -5.50 -10.47 5.94
C LYS A 114 -7.02 -10.38 5.89
N LEU A 115 -7.61 -9.20 6.08
CA LEU A 115 -9.06 -8.95 5.94
C LEU A 115 -9.56 -9.26 4.51
N GLY A 116 -8.66 -9.18 3.52
CA GLY A 116 -8.96 -9.41 2.12
C GLY A 116 -8.92 -10.87 1.67
N ARG A 117 -8.49 -11.81 2.51
CA ARG A 117 -8.17 -13.20 2.14
C ARG A 117 -9.28 -13.92 1.37
N ASP A 118 -10.49 -13.84 1.88
CA ASP A 118 -11.65 -14.51 1.30
C ASP A 118 -12.60 -13.53 0.59
N SER A 119 -12.15 -12.29 0.39
CA SER A 119 -12.92 -11.27 -0.32
C SER A 119 -12.97 -11.60 -1.82
N ALA A 120 -14.16 -12.00 -2.28
CA ALA A 120 -14.43 -12.17 -3.71
C ALA A 120 -14.14 -10.87 -4.48
N SER A 121 -14.50 -9.71 -3.92
CA SER A 121 -14.25 -8.40 -4.53
C SER A 121 -12.76 -8.10 -4.68
N LEU A 122 -11.94 -8.43 -3.67
CA LEU A 122 -10.49 -8.23 -3.78
C LEU A 122 -9.87 -9.13 -4.83
N LYS A 123 -10.34 -10.38 -4.96
CA LYS A 123 -9.89 -11.29 -6.02
C LYS A 123 -10.22 -10.75 -7.40
N LEU A 124 -11.43 -10.23 -7.60
CA LEU A 124 -11.83 -9.58 -8.85
C LEU A 124 -11.00 -8.32 -9.14
N PHE A 125 -10.71 -7.52 -8.12
CA PHE A 125 -9.87 -6.33 -8.25
C PHE A 125 -8.43 -6.68 -8.68
N ILE A 126 -7.83 -7.69 -8.05
CA ILE A 126 -6.49 -8.17 -8.42
C ILE A 126 -6.49 -8.75 -9.84
N GLN A 127 -7.54 -9.48 -10.22
CA GLN A 127 -7.70 -10.01 -11.58
C GLN A 127 -7.79 -8.88 -12.59
N ALA A 128 -8.59 -7.85 -12.32
CA ALA A 128 -8.71 -6.66 -13.15
C ALA A 128 -7.34 -5.98 -13.34
N LEU A 129 -6.62 -5.68 -12.24
CA LEU A 129 -5.28 -5.08 -12.33
C LEU A 129 -4.28 -5.94 -13.13
N SER A 130 -4.35 -7.27 -12.99
CA SER A 130 -3.50 -8.19 -13.74
C SER A 130 -3.83 -8.23 -15.23
N ALA A 131 -5.11 -8.08 -15.57
CA ALA A 131 -5.60 -8.03 -16.94
C ALA A 131 -5.07 -6.79 -17.69
N VAL A 132 -5.03 -5.63 -17.03
CA VAL A 132 -4.57 -4.36 -17.62
C VAL A 132 -3.14 -3.97 -17.22
N ARG A 133 -2.32 -4.95 -16.81
CA ARG A 133 -0.98 -4.67 -16.25
C ARG A 133 -0.04 -3.95 -17.22
N ASN A 134 -0.19 -4.17 -18.53
CA ASN A 134 0.71 -3.60 -19.52
C ASN A 134 0.37 -2.13 -19.78
N GLU A 135 -0.92 -1.84 -19.81
CA GLU A 135 -1.50 -0.50 -19.90
C GLU A 135 -1.15 0.32 -18.67
N LEU A 136 -1.20 -0.28 -17.46
CA LEU A 136 -0.75 0.37 -16.24
C LEU A 136 0.75 0.67 -16.24
N LYS A 137 1.59 -0.23 -16.75
CA LYS A 137 3.02 0.04 -16.90
C LYS A 137 3.28 1.17 -17.89
N PHE A 138 2.57 1.17 -19.01
CA PHE A 138 2.71 2.21 -20.03
C PHE A 138 2.27 3.59 -19.53
N THR A 139 1.13 3.66 -18.85
CA THR A 139 0.64 4.90 -18.24
C THR A 139 1.58 5.41 -17.16
N LEU A 140 2.09 4.54 -16.28
CA LEU A 140 3.10 4.91 -15.29
C LEU A 140 4.37 5.46 -15.93
N PHE A 141 4.85 4.82 -16.99
CA PHE A 141 6.01 5.28 -17.75
C PHE A 141 5.77 6.69 -18.33
N LEU A 142 4.61 6.93 -18.95
CA LEU A 142 4.24 8.24 -19.48
C LEU A 142 4.11 9.30 -18.38
N SER A 143 3.56 8.95 -17.21
CA SER A 143 3.48 9.83 -16.05
C SER A 143 4.87 10.27 -15.58
N ILE A 144 5.80 9.33 -15.46
CA ILE A 144 7.18 9.61 -15.04
C ILE A 144 7.86 10.54 -16.05
N LEU A 145 7.75 10.26 -17.35
CA LEU A 145 8.31 11.13 -18.38
C LEU A 145 7.73 12.55 -18.31
N THR A 146 6.40 12.66 -18.13
CA THR A 146 5.73 13.97 -18.02
C THR A 146 6.20 14.72 -16.78
N ILE A 147 6.35 14.05 -15.63
CA ILE A 147 6.88 14.65 -14.40
C ILE A 147 8.31 15.17 -14.62
N LEU A 148 9.20 14.34 -15.19
CA LEU A 148 10.59 14.73 -15.42
C LEU A 148 10.73 15.88 -16.42
N PHE A 149 9.94 15.85 -17.49
CA PHE A 149 9.87 16.95 -18.45
C PHE A 149 9.39 18.24 -17.78
N SER A 150 8.31 18.16 -17.01
CA SER A 150 7.72 19.31 -16.31
C SER A 150 8.66 19.89 -15.27
N ALA A 151 9.34 19.04 -14.50
CA ALA A 151 10.34 19.43 -13.51
C ALA A 151 11.54 20.13 -14.16
N SER A 152 11.99 19.64 -15.32
CA SER A 152 13.10 20.25 -16.05
C SER A 152 12.69 21.60 -16.63
N ALA A 153 11.52 21.67 -17.29
CA ALA A 153 11.03 22.91 -17.89
C ALA A 153 10.79 24.00 -16.84
N ILE A 154 10.12 23.67 -15.73
CA ILE A 154 9.85 24.67 -14.68
C ILE A 154 11.12 25.14 -14.00
N TYR A 155 12.11 24.25 -13.80
CA TYR A 155 13.42 24.63 -13.29
C TYR A 155 14.05 25.72 -14.16
N PHE A 156 14.12 25.52 -15.48
CA PHE A 156 14.70 26.53 -16.37
C PHE A 156 13.88 27.83 -16.46
N LEU A 157 12.58 27.78 -16.17
CA LEU A 157 11.70 28.96 -16.19
C LEU A 157 11.70 29.75 -14.87
N GLU A 158 11.94 29.09 -13.74
CA GLU A 158 11.76 29.68 -12.41
C GLU A 158 13.04 29.74 -11.56
N ASN A 159 14.10 29.01 -11.90
CA ASN A 159 15.31 28.93 -11.07
C ASN A 159 15.93 30.31 -10.79
N GLU A 160 16.04 31.17 -11.80
CA GLU A 160 16.61 32.52 -11.61
C GLU A 160 15.75 33.40 -10.69
N ALA A 161 14.42 33.26 -10.76
CA ALA A 161 13.48 34.05 -9.97
C ALA A 161 13.26 33.48 -8.56
N GLN A 162 13.41 32.17 -8.39
CA GLN A 162 13.12 31.43 -7.16
C GLN A 162 14.14 30.29 -6.91
N PRO A 163 15.44 30.60 -6.72
CA PRO A 163 16.48 29.58 -6.59
C PRO A 163 16.34 28.71 -5.34
N GLU A 164 15.64 29.17 -4.29
CA GLU A 164 15.37 28.37 -3.09
C GLU A 164 14.22 27.36 -3.26
N LYS A 165 13.36 27.56 -4.26
CA LYS A 165 12.16 26.75 -4.51
C LYS A 165 12.31 25.82 -5.70
N PHE A 166 13.00 26.31 -6.73
CA PHE A 166 13.34 25.59 -7.95
C PHE A 166 14.87 25.52 -8.10
N GLY A 167 15.59 25.15 -7.03
CA GLY A 167 17.05 25.16 -6.98
C GLY A 167 17.71 24.06 -7.79
N SER A 168 16.98 22.97 -8.04
CA SER A 168 17.42 21.87 -8.90
C SER A 168 16.24 21.22 -9.61
N ILE A 169 16.52 20.43 -10.66
CA ILE A 169 15.50 19.59 -11.30
C ILE A 169 14.91 18.61 -10.28
N THR A 170 15.73 18.05 -9.38
CA THR A 170 15.27 17.12 -8.34
C THR A 170 14.31 17.76 -7.35
N GLU A 171 14.52 19.02 -6.97
CA GLU A 171 13.56 19.77 -6.15
C GLU A 171 12.28 20.07 -6.93
N SER A 172 12.42 20.39 -8.22
CA SER A 172 11.29 20.70 -9.11
C SER A 172 10.39 19.48 -9.38
N ILE A 173 10.89 18.24 -9.18
CA ILE A 173 10.08 17.02 -9.25
C ILE A 173 8.93 17.05 -8.22
N TRP A 174 9.14 17.63 -7.03
CA TRP A 174 8.10 17.75 -6.02
C TRP A 174 6.91 18.57 -6.54
N TRP A 175 7.20 19.78 -7.05
CA TRP A 175 6.19 20.65 -7.64
C TRP A 175 5.49 19.97 -8.83
N ALA A 176 6.25 19.37 -9.75
CA ALA A 176 5.70 18.72 -10.93
C ALA A 176 4.77 17.55 -10.55
N THR A 177 5.17 16.73 -9.57
CA THR A 177 4.37 15.60 -9.09
C THR A 177 3.07 16.06 -8.43
N VAL A 178 3.15 17.01 -7.51
CA VAL A 178 1.98 17.53 -6.77
C VAL A 178 1.01 18.26 -7.70
N SER A 179 1.52 18.98 -8.70
CA SER A 179 0.72 19.72 -9.68
C SER A 179 0.06 18.79 -10.69
N LEU A 180 0.82 17.85 -11.29
CA LEU A 180 0.28 16.89 -12.25
C LEU A 180 -0.69 15.90 -11.62
N ALA A 181 -0.50 15.56 -10.34
CA ALA A 181 -1.44 14.75 -9.57
C ALA A 181 -2.67 15.53 -9.08
N THR A 182 -2.82 16.80 -9.49
CA THR A 182 -3.93 17.70 -9.16
C THR A 182 -4.14 17.92 -7.66
N VAL A 183 -3.10 17.78 -6.84
CA VAL A 183 -3.14 18.03 -5.39
C VAL A 183 -2.95 19.52 -5.10
N GLY A 184 -1.86 20.11 -5.64
CA GLY A 184 -1.61 21.54 -5.56
C GLY A 184 -1.55 22.14 -4.15
N TYR A 185 -0.63 21.67 -3.30
CA TYR A 185 -0.48 22.18 -1.92
C TYR A 185 -0.23 23.69 -1.82
N GLY A 186 0.36 24.32 -2.85
CA GLY A 186 0.63 25.76 -2.89
C GLY A 186 1.87 26.20 -2.10
N ASP A 187 2.67 25.26 -1.62
CA ASP A 187 3.95 25.48 -0.93
C ASP A 187 5.09 25.92 -1.88
N VAL A 188 4.98 25.54 -3.15
CA VAL A 188 5.83 25.94 -4.27
C VAL A 188 4.94 26.21 -5.49
N TYR A 189 5.17 27.31 -6.21
CA TYR A 189 4.46 27.63 -7.45
C TYR A 189 5.26 28.62 -8.31
N PRO A 190 5.08 28.62 -9.64
CA PRO A 190 5.78 29.55 -10.52
C PRO A 190 5.28 30.99 -10.35
N ILE A 191 6.21 31.93 -10.32
CA ILE A 191 5.91 33.36 -10.23
C ILE A 191 6.16 34.09 -11.56
N THR A 192 7.02 33.55 -12.42
CA THR A 192 7.33 34.17 -13.72
C THR A 192 6.18 34.00 -14.70
N VAL A 193 6.12 34.89 -15.70
CA VAL A 193 5.10 34.81 -16.76
C VAL A 193 5.24 33.50 -17.54
N GLY A 194 6.46 33.11 -17.90
CA GLY A 194 6.75 31.87 -18.62
C GLY A 194 6.39 30.63 -17.80
N GLY A 195 6.77 30.59 -16.53
CA GLY A 195 6.43 29.49 -15.63
C GLY A 195 4.94 29.35 -15.39
N LYS A 196 4.19 30.45 -15.23
CA LYS A 196 2.72 30.43 -15.12
C LYS A 196 2.04 29.94 -16.39
N ALA A 197 2.49 30.40 -17.57
CA ALA A 197 1.96 29.96 -18.85
C ALA A 197 2.21 28.45 -19.05
N PHE A 198 3.43 27.99 -18.77
CA PHE A 198 3.77 26.58 -18.81
C PHE A 198 2.95 25.76 -17.82
N ALA A 199 2.83 26.23 -16.58
CA ALA A 199 2.05 25.57 -15.53
C ALA A 199 0.56 25.43 -15.90
N ALA A 200 -0.02 26.44 -16.56
CA ALA A 200 -1.40 26.35 -17.05
C ALA A 200 -1.57 25.22 -18.08
N VAL A 201 -0.67 25.13 -19.07
CA VAL A 201 -0.70 24.09 -20.10
C VAL A 201 -0.48 22.71 -19.48
N ILE A 202 0.56 22.57 -18.65
CA ILE A 202 0.94 21.27 -18.09
C ILE A 202 -0.08 20.76 -17.07
N SER A 203 -0.81 21.64 -16.39
CA SER A 203 -1.91 21.25 -15.50
C SER A 203 -3.04 20.56 -16.28
N LEU A 204 -3.35 20.99 -17.50
CA LEU A 204 -4.33 20.32 -18.37
C LEU A 204 -3.84 18.91 -18.76
N VAL A 205 -2.54 18.76 -19.03
CA VAL A 205 -1.93 17.45 -19.29
C VAL A 205 -2.01 16.55 -18.06
N GLY A 206 -1.80 17.10 -16.86
CA GLY A 206 -1.89 16.37 -15.59
C GLY A 206 -3.24 15.70 -15.35
N ILE A 207 -4.35 16.33 -15.74
CA ILE A 207 -5.68 15.72 -15.70
C ILE A 207 -5.69 14.41 -16.49
N GLY A 208 -5.09 14.38 -17.68
CA GLY A 208 -4.96 13.18 -18.50
C GLY A 208 -4.09 12.10 -17.85
N VAL A 209 -2.97 12.50 -17.23
CA VAL A 209 -2.04 11.60 -16.54
C VAL A 209 -2.75 10.81 -15.43
N VAL A 210 -3.67 11.42 -14.70
CA VAL A 210 -4.44 10.76 -13.63
C VAL A 210 -5.69 10.04 -14.16
N ALA A 211 -6.38 10.63 -15.14
CA ALA A 211 -7.64 10.09 -15.66
C ALA A 211 -7.46 8.75 -16.39
N ILE A 212 -6.38 8.58 -17.16
CA ILE A 212 -6.15 7.37 -17.97
C ILE A 212 -6.03 6.11 -17.10
N PRO A 213 -5.11 5.99 -16.13
CA PRO A 213 -5.01 4.78 -15.31
C PRO A 213 -6.29 4.53 -14.49
N THR A 214 -6.94 5.60 -14.01
CA THR A 214 -8.22 5.50 -13.29
C THR A 214 -9.30 4.87 -14.17
N GLY A 215 -9.44 5.34 -15.41
CA GLY A 215 -10.41 4.81 -16.38
C GLY A 215 -10.14 3.35 -16.76
N ILE A 216 -8.87 3.00 -16.98
CA ILE A 216 -8.44 1.64 -17.33
C ILE A 216 -8.76 0.65 -16.20
N ILE A 217 -8.43 1.00 -14.94
CA ILE A 217 -8.73 0.15 -13.78
C ILE A 217 -10.23 0.00 -13.61
N SER A 218 -10.98 1.09 -13.72
CA SER A 218 -12.44 1.08 -13.58
C SER A 218 -13.10 0.18 -14.63
N ALA A 219 -12.73 0.32 -15.90
CA ALA A 219 -13.27 -0.48 -16.99
C ALA A 219 -12.99 -1.97 -16.78
N SER A 220 -11.74 -2.31 -16.45
CA SER A 220 -11.34 -3.71 -16.20
C SER A 220 -12.05 -4.31 -14.98
N PHE A 221 -12.24 -3.54 -13.91
CA PHE A 221 -12.93 -4.02 -12.73
C PHE A 221 -14.41 -4.31 -13.00
N VAL A 222 -15.09 -3.46 -13.77
CA VAL A 222 -16.46 -3.68 -14.21
C VAL A 222 -16.56 -4.94 -15.10
N GLU A 223 -15.61 -5.13 -16.01
CA GLU A 223 -15.55 -6.31 -16.88
C GLU A 223 -15.42 -7.61 -16.08
N GLU A 224 -14.52 -7.65 -15.09
CA GLU A 224 -14.35 -8.82 -14.21
C GLU A 224 -15.60 -9.10 -13.35
N ILE A 225 -16.30 -8.07 -12.88
CA ILE A 225 -17.57 -8.24 -12.15
C ILE A 225 -18.64 -8.86 -13.05
N ILE A 226 -18.77 -8.38 -14.30
CA ILE A 226 -19.73 -8.91 -15.27
C ILE A 226 -19.38 -10.35 -15.63
N ALA A 227 -18.11 -10.63 -15.89
CA ALA A 227 -17.63 -11.99 -16.19
C ALA A 227 -17.91 -12.95 -15.02
N ALA A 228 -17.71 -12.51 -13.78
CA ALA A 228 -18.00 -13.29 -12.59
C ALA A 228 -19.51 -13.58 -12.40
N LYS A 229 -20.39 -12.63 -12.76
CA LYS A 229 -21.84 -12.86 -12.74
C LYS A 229 -22.27 -13.88 -13.78
N ARG A 230 -21.80 -13.76 -15.02
CA ARG A 230 -22.10 -14.71 -16.11
C ARG A 230 -21.65 -16.15 -15.79
N ARG A 231 -20.54 -16.32 -15.07
CA ARG A 231 -20.07 -17.63 -14.60
C ARG A 231 -20.95 -18.26 -13.52
N LYS A 232 -21.77 -17.48 -12.82
CA LYS A 232 -22.72 -18.00 -11.80
C LYS A 232 -24.07 -18.37 -12.38
N GLU A 233 -24.41 -17.85 -13.56
CA GLU A 233 -25.68 -18.10 -14.26
C GLU A 233 -25.61 -19.32 -15.19
N ARG A 234 -24.41 -19.87 -15.41
CA ARG A 234 -24.15 -21.12 -16.15
C ARG A 234 -23.92 -22.25 -15.17
#